data_AF-A0A933I9Y3-F1
#
_entry.id   AF-A0A933I9Y3-F1
#
_cell.length_a   1.000
_cell.length_b   1.000
_cell.length_c   1.000
_cell.angle_alpha   90.00
_cell.angle_beta   90.00
_cell.angle_gamma   90.00
#
_symmetry.space_group_name_H-M   'P 1'
#
loop_
_entity.id
_entity.type
_entity.pdbx_description
1 polymer ?
#
loop_
_entity_poly.entity_id
_entity_poly.type
_entity_poly.pdbx_seq_one_letter_code
_entity_poly.pdbx_strand_id
1 'polypeptide(L)' 'WQRLEPYEKFAGMIERHWDGIAAYCHPSNKVALGFVEGLNNKIRVIPRRACGLRDEEYLRLKVLTCTLPPL' A
#
# COMPACT_ATOMS: atom_id res chain seq x y z
N TRP A 1 -17.82 29.92 -4.95
CA TRP A 1 -16.87 29.04 -5.65
C TRP A 1 -16.82 27.68 -4.97
N GLN A 2 -17.45 26.69 -5.57
CA GLN A 2 -17.60 25.36 -4.98
C GLN A 2 -16.78 24.38 -5.84
N ARG A 3 -15.81 23.70 -5.23
CA ARG A 3 -14.88 22.78 -5.91
C ARG A 3 -15.57 21.43 -6.19
N LEU A 4 -16.75 21.42 -6.79
CA LEU A 4 -17.53 20.17 -7.00
C LEU A 4 -16.79 19.15 -7.86
N GLU A 5 -16.16 19.59 -8.94
CA GLU A 5 -15.55 18.67 -9.90
C GLU A 5 -14.46 17.74 -9.29
N PRO A 6 -13.59 18.21 -8.37
CA PRO A 6 -12.73 17.32 -7.57
C PRO A 6 -13.46 16.26 -6.74
N TYR A 7 -14.60 16.62 -6.12
CA TYR A 7 -15.36 15.69 -5.28
C TYR A 7 -16.12 14.66 -6.11
N GLU A 8 -16.61 15.04 -7.30
CA GLU A 8 -17.23 14.11 -8.24
C GLU A 8 -16.22 13.05 -8.73
N LYS A 9 -14.98 13.48 -9.06
CA LYS A 9 -13.89 12.55 -9.44
C LYS A 9 -13.54 11.60 -8.29
N PHE A 10 -13.55 12.11 -7.05
CA PHE A 10 -13.30 11.30 -5.87
C PHE A 10 -14.45 10.30 -5.60
N ALA A 11 -15.70 10.74 -5.69
CA ALA A 11 -16.86 9.86 -5.55
C ALA A 11 -16.86 8.74 -6.60
N GLY A 12 -16.60 9.07 -7.87
CA GLY A 12 -16.49 8.07 -8.93
C GLY A 12 -15.28 7.13 -8.77
N MET A 13 -14.24 7.52 -8.03
CA MET A 13 -13.17 6.60 -7.64
C MET A 13 -13.62 5.65 -6.53
N ILE A 14 -14.33 6.15 -5.52
CA ILE A 14 -14.87 5.31 -4.44
C ILE A 14 -15.83 4.26 -5.00
N GLU A 15 -16.77 4.66 -5.86
CA GLU A 15 -17.75 3.75 -6.45
C GLU A 15 -17.09 2.61 -7.22
N ARG A 16 -16.05 2.91 -8.02
CA ARG A 16 -15.31 1.89 -8.80
C ARG A 16 -14.54 0.88 -7.93
N HIS A 17 -14.23 1.23 -6.68
CA HIS A 17 -13.42 0.40 -5.78
C HIS A 17 -14.18 -0.01 -4.51
N TRP A 18 -15.51 0.15 -4.50
CA TRP A 18 -16.34 -0.03 -3.32
C TRP A 18 -16.15 -1.40 -2.65
N ASP A 19 -16.12 -2.47 -3.43
CA ASP A 19 -15.97 -3.84 -2.93
C ASP A 19 -14.66 -4.04 -2.15
N GLY A 20 -13.56 -3.44 -2.63
CA GLY A 20 -12.26 -3.50 -1.97
C GLY A 20 -12.19 -2.64 -0.71
N ILE A 21 -12.88 -1.51 -0.69
CA ILE A 21 -12.97 -0.64 0.50
C ILE A 21 -13.81 -1.32 1.58
N ALA A 22 -14.96 -1.89 1.20
CA ALA A 22 -15.86 -2.60 2.11
C ALA A 22 -15.20 -3.87 2.69
N ALA A 23 -14.28 -4.51 1.98
CA ALA A 23 -13.54 -5.67 2.48
C ALA A 23 -12.73 -5.38 3.76
N TYR A 24 -12.31 -4.14 3.99
CA TYR A 24 -11.61 -3.72 5.23
C TYR A 24 -12.53 -3.74 6.46
N CYS A 25 -13.84 -3.61 6.29
CA CYS A 25 -14.80 -3.63 7.38
C CYS A 25 -14.90 -5.01 8.05
N HIS A 26 -14.50 -6.09 7.35
CA HIS A 26 -14.49 -7.43 7.91
C HIS A 26 -13.36 -7.59 8.94
N PRO A 27 -13.63 -8.09 10.16
CA PRO A 27 -12.63 -8.20 11.22
C PRO A 27 -11.36 -8.97 10.83
N SER A 28 -11.47 -9.98 9.95
CA SER A 28 -10.31 -10.74 9.46
C SER A 28 -9.33 -9.93 8.60
N ASN A 29 -9.79 -8.82 8.03
CA ASN A 29 -9.04 -7.98 7.09
C ASN A 29 -8.60 -6.65 7.72
N LYS A 30 -8.86 -6.46 9.02
CA LYS A 30 -8.45 -5.28 9.76
C LYS A 30 -6.94 -5.32 10.02
N VAL A 31 -6.20 -4.74 9.09
CA VAL A 31 -4.78 -4.42 9.26
C VAL A 31 -4.67 -2.98 9.73
N ALA A 32 -3.84 -2.71 10.73
CA ALA A 32 -3.61 -1.34 11.18
C ALA A 32 -3.10 -0.46 10.01
N LEU A 33 -3.76 0.67 9.74
CA LEU A 33 -3.37 1.56 8.64
C LEU A 33 -1.91 2.02 8.74
N GLY A 34 -1.42 2.29 9.96
CA GLY A 34 -0.02 2.64 10.20
C GLY A 34 0.97 1.52 9.85
N PHE A 35 0.56 0.25 9.95
CA PHE A 35 1.37 -0.87 9.47
C PHE A 35 1.47 -0.88 7.94
N VAL A 36 0.33 -0.69 7.25
CA VAL A 36 0.29 -0.63 5.78
C VAL A 36 1.14 0.54 5.27
N GLU A 37 1.04 1.71 5.89
CA GLU A 37 1.84 2.88 5.56
C GLU A 37 3.34 2.65 5.82
N GLY A 38 3.68 2.07 6.98
CA GLY A 38 5.05 1.71 7.33
C GLY A 38 5.66 0.71 6.34
N LEU A 39 4.88 -0.28 5.91
CA LEU A 39 5.29 -1.26 4.91
C LEU A 39 5.52 -0.59 3.55
N ASN A 40 4.60 0.27 3.09
CA ASN A 40 4.75 1.04 1.86
C ASN A 40 6.03 1.90 1.87
N ASN A 41 6.35 2.53 2.99
CA ASN A 41 7.59 3.30 3.12
C ASN A 41 8.83 2.40 3.09
N LYS A 42 8.80 1.22 3.73
CA LYS A 42 9.90 0.23 3.64
C LYS A 42 10.13 -0.21 2.20
N ILE A 43 9.07 -0.58 1.46
CA ILE A 43 9.15 -0.99 0.05
C ILE A 43 9.77 0.13 -0.79
N ARG A 44 9.35 1.39 -0.58
CA ARG A 44 9.92 2.56 -1.27
C ARG A 44 11.42 2.76 -0.99
N VAL A 45 11.88 2.43 0.21
CA VAL A 45 13.27 2.62 0.66
C VAL A 45 14.20 1.48 0.24
N ILE A 46 13.70 0.25 0.10
CA ILE A 46 14.50 -0.95 -0.26
C ILE A 46 15.28 -0.74 -1.59
N PRO A 47 14.64 -0.39 -2.72
CA PRO A 47 15.35 -0.13 -3.98
C PRO A 47 16.31 1.05 -3.89
N ARG A 48 15.97 2.10 -3.11
CA ARG A 48 16.81 3.30 -2.95
C ARG A 48 18.14 2.98 -2.28
N ARG A 49 18.12 2.11 -1.26
CA ARG A 49 19.35 1.66 -0.57
C ARG A 49 20.21 0.74 -1.44
N ALA A 50 19.58 0.02 -2.37
CA ALA A 50 20.27 -0.87 -3.30
C ALA A 50 20.78 -0.16 -4.57
N CYS A 51 20.61 1.17 -4.70
CA CYS A 51 20.89 1.92 -5.93
C CYS A 51 20.14 1.39 -7.16
N GLY A 52 18.92 0.87 -6.93
CA GLY A 52 18.09 0.22 -7.94
C GLY A 52 18.13 -1.31 -7.84
N LEU A 53 16.95 -1.93 -7.90
CA LEU A 53 16.80 -3.37 -8.06
C LEU A 53 16.21 -3.60 -9.46
N ARG A 54 16.96 -4.29 -10.33
CA ARG A 54 16.51 -4.62 -11.69
C ARG A 54 15.68 -5.91 -11.73
N ASP A 55 15.82 -6.72 -10.70
CA ASP A 55 15.19 -8.02 -10.56
C ASP A 55 13.97 -7.91 -9.62
N GLU A 56 12.80 -8.24 -10.16
CA GLU A 56 11.53 -8.20 -9.42
C GLU A 56 11.43 -9.31 -8.38
N GLU A 57 11.96 -10.51 -8.65
CA GLU A 57 12.01 -11.62 -7.70
C GLU A 57 12.85 -11.24 -6.49
N TYR A 58 13.99 -10.60 -6.71
CA TYR A 58 14.85 -10.16 -5.63
C TYR A 58 14.20 -9.04 -4.79
N LEU A 59 13.44 -8.14 -5.43
CA LEU A 59 12.63 -7.15 -4.71
C LEU A 59 11.56 -7.85 -3.86
N ARG A 60 10.82 -8.82 -4.41
CA ARG A 60 9.81 -9.61 -3.67
C ARG A 60 10.42 -10.30 -2.46
N LEU A 61 11.57 -10.94 -2.62
CA LEU A 61 12.29 -11.59 -1.53
C LEU A 61 12.67 -10.59 -0.43
N LYS A 62 13.17 -9.41 -0.79
CA LYS A 62 13.48 -8.34 0.17
C LYS A 62 12.25 -7.82 0.90
N VAL A 63 11.11 -7.73 0.23
CA VAL A 63 9.84 -7.32 0.87
C VAL A 63 9.35 -8.38 1.86
N LEU A 64 9.37 -9.66 1.50
CA LEU A 64 8.96 -10.77 2.38
C LEU A 64 9.84 -10.89 3.62
N THR A 65 11.13 -10.60 3.49
CA THR A 65 12.10 -10.73 4.58
C THR A 65 12.22 -9.48 5.46
N CYS A 66 11.68 -8.33 5.06
CA CYS A 66 11.91 -7.06 5.77
C CYS A 66 11.20 -6.92 7.14
N THR A 67 10.34 -7.88 7.47
CA THR A 67 9.63 -7.98 8.76
C THR A 67 10.03 -9.20 9.57
N LEU A 68 10.93 -10.05 9.05
CA LEU A 68 11.44 -11.20 9.79
C LEU A 68 12.43 -10.75 10.88
N PRO A 69 12.53 -11.49 12.00
CA PRO A 69 13.57 -11.24 12.99
C PRO A 69 14.96 -11.36 12.36
N PRO A 70 15.95 -10.58 12.83
CA PRO A 70 17.34 -10.78 12.44
C PRO A 70 17.78 -12.20 12.84
N LEU A 71 18.61 -12.80 11.99
CA LEU A 71 19.28 -14.07 12.29
C LEU A 71 20.25 -13.91 13.47
#